data_AF-A0A2T5HJH0-F1
#
_entry.id   AF-A0A2T5HJH0-F1
#
_cell.length_a   1.000
_cell.length_b   1.000
_cell.length_c   1.000
_cell.angle_alpha   90.00
_cell.angle_beta   90.00
_cell.angle_gamma   90.00
#
_symmetry.space_group_name_H-M   'P 1'
#
loop_
_entity.id
_entity.type
_entity.pdbx_description
1 polymer ?
#
loop_
_entity_poly.entity_id
_entity_poly.type
_entity_poly.pdbx_seq_one_letter_code
_entity_poly.pdbx_strand_id
1 'polypeptide(L)'
;MQDAPILTSEELDFIQDLQTPAPPPGPAQTPSLRVDGGAQTKALLTRLAASDQLTIEAHFNGERVTFPLQLVEDEFHSLSLEIGLPQVVEQGQCERPWRQRLDPAIALVDEQGKPSGVWLHSLSTTGILVEVRHQLVPNNLTLWLPQSGSEPIRLQGILARRTEQRLVAYRLSGRKTVHSERLRQYIYQQHRLLNQLEPAI
;
A
#
# COMPACT_ATOMS: atom_id res chain seq x y z
N MET A 1 -71.61 -16.17 14.82
CA MET A 1 -70.70 -15.39 15.68
C MET A 1 -69.36 -16.07 15.60
N GLN A 2 -68.61 -15.78 14.52
CA GLN A 2 -67.47 -14.84 14.47
C GLN A 2 -66.18 -15.57 14.87
N ASP A 3 -65.46 -16.03 13.84
CA ASP A 3 -64.12 -16.59 13.94
C ASP A 3 -63.18 -15.58 14.63
N ALA A 4 -62.58 -16.01 15.73
CA ALA A 4 -61.57 -15.21 16.41
C ALA A 4 -60.34 -15.07 15.50
N PRO A 5 -59.75 -13.88 15.36
CA PRO A 5 -58.56 -13.70 14.56
C PRO A 5 -57.44 -14.55 15.15
N ILE A 6 -56.88 -15.44 14.32
CA ILE A 6 -55.86 -16.45 14.69
C ILE A 6 -54.52 -15.81 15.09
N LEU A 7 -54.35 -14.52 14.83
CA LEU A 7 -53.14 -13.78 15.14
C LEU A 7 -53.52 -12.51 15.89
N THR A 8 -52.84 -12.30 17.01
CA THR A 8 -52.89 -11.06 17.77
C THR A 8 -52.14 -9.94 17.02
N SER A 9 -52.45 -8.68 17.32
CA SER A 9 -51.78 -7.54 16.68
C SER A 9 -50.27 -7.54 16.91
N GLU A 10 -49.80 -8.02 18.08
CA GLU A 10 -48.38 -8.16 18.39
C GLU A 10 -47.70 -9.23 17.53
N GLU A 11 -48.39 -10.33 17.21
CA GLU A 11 -47.86 -11.38 16.32
C GLU A 11 -47.81 -10.92 14.86
N LEU A 12 -48.76 -10.09 14.43
CA LEU A 12 -48.73 -9.46 13.11
C LEU A 12 -47.58 -8.47 12.98
N ASP A 13 -47.33 -7.65 13.99
CA ASP A 13 -46.20 -6.70 14.01
C ASP A 13 -44.86 -7.45 13.98
N PHE A 14 -44.73 -8.55 14.72
CA PHE A 14 -43.53 -9.38 14.72
C PHE A 14 -43.26 -10.05 13.36
N ILE A 15 -44.30 -10.56 12.69
CA ILE A 15 -44.17 -11.14 11.34
C ILE A 15 -43.77 -10.06 10.32
N GLN A 16 -44.29 -8.84 10.47
CA GLN A 16 -43.97 -7.72 9.60
C GLN A 16 -42.51 -7.25 9.76
N ASP A 17 -41.98 -7.27 10.99
CA ASP A 17 -40.57 -7.01 11.26
C ASP A 17 -39.65 -8.10 10.67
N LEU A 18 -40.06 -9.37 10.67
CA LEU A 18 -39.30 -10.47 10.06
C LEU A 18 -39.29 -10.44 8.52
N GLN A 19 -40.32 -9.85 7.89
CA GLN A 19 -40.46 -9.75 6.44
C GLN A 19 -39.85 -8.47 5.85
N THR A 20 -39.44 -7.52 6.69
CA THR A 20 -38.77 -6.31 6.23
C THR A 20 -37.32 -6.68 5.88
N PRO A 21 -36.94 -6.70 4.59
CA PRO A 21 -35.54 -6.90 4.26
C PRO A 21 -34.77 -5.74 4.87
N ALA A 22 -33.76 -6.06 5.68
CA ALA A 22 -32.82 -5.05 6.12
C ALA A 22 -32.36 -4.29 4.86
N PRO A 23 -32.43 -2.94 4.84
CA PRO A 23 -31.91 -2.19 3.72
C PRO A 23 -30.48 -2.68 3.49
N PRO A 24 -30.10 -3.00 2.24
CA PRO A 24 -28.74 -3.43 1.97
C PRO A 24 -27.82 -2.40 2.63
N PRO A 25 -26.75 -2.81 3.34
CA PRO A 25 -25.79 -1.86 3.87
C PRO A 25 -25.42 -0.95 2.70
N GLY A 26 -25.87 0.31 2.77
CA GLY A 26 -25.59 1.28 1.72
C GLY A 26 -24.08 1.26 1.50
N PRO A 27 -23.60 1.34 0.25
CA PRO A 27 -22.18 1.24 -0.02
C PRO A 27 -21.49 2.21 0.94
N ALA A 28 -20.65 1.64 1.83
CA ALA A 28 -19.79 2.46 2.68
C ALA A 28 -19.17 3.48 1.74
N GLN A 29 -19.41 4.78 1.97
CA GLN A 29 -18.98 5.82 1.06
C GLN A 29 -17.46 5.67 0.90
N THR A 30 -17.06 4.97 -0.15
CA THR A 30 -15.66 4.89 -0.54
C THR A 30 -15.35 6.31 -0.96
N PRO A 31 -14.35 6.97 -0.33
CA PRO A 31 -13.96 8.30 -0.73
C PRO A 31 -13.61 8.21 -2.23
N SER A 32 -14.45 8.81 -3.07
CA SER A 32 -14.31 8.77 -4.50
C SER A 32 -13.69 10.08 -4.96
N LEU A 33 -12.51 9.99 -5.57
CA LEU A 33 -11.90 11.14 -6.20
C LEU A 33 -12.54 11.34 -7.57
N ARG A 34 -13.39 12.36 -7.70
CA ARG A 34 -14.00 12.71 -8.97
C ARG A 34 -13.12 13.71 -9.71
N VAL A 35 -12.70 13.34 -10.92
CA VAL A 35 -12.01 14.26 -11.84
C VAL A 35 -13.04 14.83 -12.81
N ASP A 36 -13.46 16.07 -12.55
CA ASP A 36 -14.34 16.79 -13.45
C ASP A 36 -13.54 17.39 -14.62
N GLY A 37 -13.97 17.07 -15.83
CA GLY A 37 -13.35 17.51 -17.07
C GLY A 37 -14.32 17.36 -18.23
N GLY A 38 -14.13 18.16 -19.29
CA GLY A 38 -14.94 18.07 -20.50
C GLY A 38 -14.79 16.70 -21.18
N ALA A 39 -15.74 16.34 -22.06
CA ALA A 39 -15.75 15.05 -22.75
C ALA A 39 -14.43 14.76 -23.51
N GLN A 40 -13.81 15.79 -24.08
CA GLN A 40 -12.52 15.66 -24.78
C GLN A 40 -11.38 15.29 -23.82
N THR A 41 -11.31 15.92 -22.65
CA THR A 41 -10.29 15.61 -21.63
C THR A 41 -10.46 14.20 -21.09
N LYS A 42 -11.70 13.77 -20.83
CA LYS A 42 -11.98 12.40 -20.39
C LYS A 42 -11.55 11.38 -21.44
N ALA A 43 -11.92 11.59 -22.71
CA ALA A 43 -11.51 10.71 -23.80
C ALA A 43 -9.97 10.62 -23.96
N LEU A 44 -9.26 11.74 -23.76
CA LEU A 44 -7.80 11.76 -23.78
C LEU A 44 -7.21 10.97 -22.60
N LEU A 45 -7.69 11.20 -21.38
CA LEU A 45 -7.22 10.49 -20.19
C LEU A 45 -7.44 8.98 -20.30
N THR A 46 -8.62 8.55 -20.77
CA THR A 46 -8.90 7.12 -21.02
C THR A 46 -7.96 6.53 -22.06
N ARG A 47 -7.71 7.24 -23.17
CA ARG A 47 -6.75 6.79 -24.19
C ARG A 47 -5.33 6.69 -23.64
N LEU A 48 -4.89 7.70 -22.89
CA LEU A 48 -3.55 7.70 -22.27
C LEU A 48 -3.42 6.57 -21.27
N ALA A 49 -4.42 6.32 -20.42
CA ALA A 49 -4.41 5.21 -19.47
C ALA A 49 -4.45 3.83 -20.15
N ALA A 50 -5.02 3.72 -21.35
CA ALA A 50 -5.05 2.49 -22.14
C ALA A 50 -3.77 2.24 -22.95
N SER A 51 -3.04 3.29 -23.33
CA SER A 51 -1.88 3.18 -24.25
C SER A 51 -0.52 3.39 -23.58
N ASP A 52 -0.49 4.14 -22.48
CA ASP A 52 0.72 4.64 -21.85
C ASP A 52 0.56 4.72 -20.32
N GLN A 53 1.55 5.30 -19.65
CA GLN A 53 1.52 5.54 -18.21
C GLN A 53 0.87 6.87 -17.88
N LEU A 54 -0.27 6.82 -17.16
CA LEU A 54 -0.91 8.00 -16.57
C LEU A 54 -0.63 8.04 -15.07
N THR A 55 -0.30 9.22 -14.54
CA THR A 55 -0.02 9.42 -13.11
C THR A 55 -0.59 10.73 -12.59
N ILE A 56 -1.03 10.77 -11.33
CA ILE A 56 -1.26 12.01 -10.56
C ILE A 56 0.02 12.31 -9.79
N GLU A 57 0.48 13.56 -9.82
CA GLU A 57 1.69 13.97 -9.10
C GLU A 57 1.38 15.11 -8.14
N ALA A 58 1.96 15.04 -6.95
CA ALA A 58 1.90 16.07 -5.92
C ALA A 58 3.30 16.37 -5.41
N HIS A 59 3.56 17.64 -5.10
CA HIS A 59 4.79 18.10 -4.46
C HIS A 59 4.47 18.60 -3.05
N PHE A 60 5.15 18.04 -2.06
CA PHE A 60 4.91 18.40 -0.66
C PHE A 60 6.20 18.22 0.15
N ASN A 61 6.57 19.21 0.97
CA ASN A 61 7.70 19.14 1.89
C ASN A 61 9.05 18.73 1.25
N GLY A 62 9.30 19.19 0.01
CA GLY A 62 10.50 18.79 -0.74
C GLY A 62 10.47 17.34 -1.24
N GLU A 63 9.30 16.71 -1.24
CA GLU A 63 9.06 15.36 -1.75
C GLU A 63 8.09 15.41 -2.94
N ARG A 64 8.25 14.46 -3.85
CA ARG A 64 7.37 14.19 -4.98
C ARG A 64 6.63 12.90 -4.72
N VAL A 65 5.30 12.96 -4.70
CA VAL A 65 4.41 11.83 -4.52
C VAL A 65 3.69 11.58 -5.84
N THR A 66 3.97 10.43 -6.46
CA THR A 66 3.42 10.06 -7.77
C THR A 66 2.48 8.86 -7.62
N PHE A 67 1.21 9.05 -7.93
CA PHE A 67 0.16 8.04 -7.91
C PHE A 67 -0.05 7.48 -9.33
N PRO A 68 0.26 6.21 -9.61
CA PRO A 68 -0.06 5.61 -10.90
C PRO A 68 -1.57 5.44 -11.06
N LEU A 69 -2.07 5.71 -12.25
CA LEU A 69 -3.47 5.45 -12.61
C LEU A 69 -3.55 4.19 -13.48
N GLN A 70 -4.55 3.36 -13.20
CA GLN A 70 -4.84 2.15 -13.96
C GLN A 70 -6.25 2.24 -14.51
N LEU A 71 -6.41 1.95 -15.80
CA LEU A 71 -7.73 1.82 -16.40
C LEU A 71 -8.27 0.43 -16.07
N VAL A 72 -9.44 0.38 -15.46
CA VAL A 72 -10.08 -0.85 -15.00
C VAL A 72 -11.49 -0.89 -15.56
N GLU A 73 -11.87 -2.04 -16.08
CA GLU A 73 -13.20 -2.28 -16.64
C GLU A 73 -14.00 -3.11 -15.64
N ASP A 74 -15.20 -2.67 -15.32
CA ASP A 74 -16.11 -3.40 -14.44
C ASP A 74 -16.95 -4.45 -15.20
N GLU A 75 -17.78 -5.18 -14.47
CA GLU A 75 -18.66 -6.23 -15.02
C GLU A 75 -19.71 -5.70 -16.01
N PHE A 76 -19.94 -4.39 -16.04
CA PHE A 76 -20.88 -3.71 -16.94
C PHE A 76 -20.17 -2.99 -18.09
N HIS A 77 -18.89 -3.29 -18.33
CA HIS A 77 -18.05 -2.64 -19.35
C HIS A 77 -17.85 -1.13 -19.13
N SER A 78 -18.03 -0.65 -17.89
CA SER A 78 -17.73 0.73 -17.55
C SER A 78 -16.25 0.88 -17.23
N LEU A 79 -15.60 1.81 -17.92
CA LEU A 79 -14.20 2.13 -17.69
C LEU A 79 -14.06 3.12 -16.54
N SER A 80 -13.22 2.76 -15.57
CA SER A 80 -12.86 3.60 -14.43
C SER A 80 -11.35 3.75 -14.31
N LEU A 81 -10.89 4.85 -13.72
CA LEU A 81 -9.49 5.05 -13.38
C LEU A 81 -9.31 4.75 -11.89
N GLU A 82 -8.56 3.70 -11.59
CA GLU A 82 -8.15 3.38 -10.23
C GLU A 82 -6.78 3.96 -9.92
N ILE A 83 -6.64 4.43 -8.68
CA ILE A 83 -5.38 4.96 -8.15
C ILE A 83 -4.59 3.81 -7.52
N GLY A 84 -3.43 3.51 -8.10
CA GLY A 84 -2.49 2.56 -7.54
C GLY A 84 -1.63 3.15 -6.42
N LEU A 85 -0.75 2.33 -5.86
CA LEU A 85 0.11 2.76 -4.75
C LEU A 85 1.06 3.87 -5.15
N PRO A 86 1.16 4.94 -4.36
CA PRO A 86 2.05 6.03 -4.66
C PRO A 86 3.51 5.63 -4.50
N GLN A 87 4.34 6.33 -5.27
CA GLN A 87 5.78 6.38 -5.08
C GLN A 87 6.15 7.72 -4.44
N VAL A 88 6.97 7.67 -3.40
CA VAL A 88 7.47 8.87 -2.73
C VAL A 88 8.97 9.01 -3.02
N VAL A 89 9.34 10.19 -3.52
CA VAL A 89 10.71 10.54 -3.89
C VAL A 89 11.11 11.82 -3.17
N GLU A 90 12.24 11.80 -2.47
CA GLU A 90 12.88 12.98 -1.91
C GLU A 90 13.48 13.81 -3.05
N GLN A 91 13.08 15.07 -3.16
CA GLN A 91 13.58 16.01 -4.16
C GLN A 91 14.82 16.73 -3.60
N GLY A 92 15.95 16.56 -4.28
CA GLY A 92 17.24 17.17 -3.94
C GLY A 92 18.15 17.21 -5.17
N GLN A 93 19.47 17.32 -4.99
CA GLN A 93 20.42 17.32 -6.12
C GLN A 93 20.34 16.03 -6.96
N CYS A 94 19.98 14.92 -6.34
CA CYS A 94 19.57 13.70 -7.01
C CYS A 94 18.24 13.26 -6.42
N GLU A 95 17.27 12.95 -7.27
CA GLU A 95 16.03 12.31 -6.82
C GLU A 95 16.34 10.94 -6.21
N ARG A 96 15.74 10.67 -5.05
CA ARG A 96 15.96 9.41 -4.33
C ARG A 96 14.64 8.89 -3.79
N PRO A 97 14.40 7.57 -3.83
CA PRO A 97 13.26 7.00 -3.13
C PRO A 97 13.31 7.36 -1.65
N TRP A 98 12.17 7.76 -1.11
CA TRP A 98 12.01 8.05 0.31
C TRP A 98 12.48 6.86 1.15
N ARG A 99 13.15 7.17 2.25
CA ARG A 99 13.74 6.18 3.16
C ARG A 99 13.16 6.28 4.55
N GLN A 100 12.55 5.20 4.99
CA GLN A 100 12.28 5.02 6.42
C GLN A 100 13.60 4.76 7.14
N ARG A 101 13.85 5.50 8.22
CA ARG A 101 14.87 5.15 9.22
C ARG A 101 14.18 4.42 10.37
N LEU A 102 14.83 3.36 10.84
CA LEU A 102 14.33 2.50 11.90
C LEU A 102 15.22 2.69 13.12
N ASP A 103 14.69 3.33 14.16
CA ASP A 103 15.33 3.48 15.45
C ASP A 103 14.31 3.10 16.55
N PRO A 104 14.45 1.93 17.20
CA PRO A 104 15.56 0.98 17.07
C PRO A 104 15.56 0.18 15.76
N ALA A 105 16.74 -0.32 15.36
CA ALA A 105 16.89 -1.19 14.19
C ALA A 105 16.14 -2.52 14.37
N ILE A 106 15.49 -3.01 13.30
CA ILE A 106 14.66 -4.21 13.33
C ILE A 106 15.49 -5.45 12.96
N ALA A 107 15.46 -6.50 13.79
CA ALA A 107 16.10 -7.77 13.46
C ALA A 107 15.36 -8.47 12.31
N LEU A 108 16.08 -8.77 11.23
CA LEU A 108 15.54 -9.55 10.12
C LEU A 108 15.61 -11.05 10.44
N VAL A 109 14.69 -11.81 9.87
CA VAL A 109 14.60 -13.26 10.07
C VAL A 109 14.82 -14.03 8.78
N ASP A 110 15.18 -15.31 8.90
CA ASP A 110 15.20 -16.24 7.77
C ASP A 110 13.79 -16.72 7.39
N GLU A 111 13.70 -17.61 6.41
CA GLU A 111 12.44 -18.17 5.92
C GLU A 111 11.67 -18.94 7.01
N GLN A 112 12.38 -19.47 8.01
CA GLN A 112 11.80 -20.20 9.14
C GLN A 112 11.50 -19.28 10.34
N GLY A 113 11.66 -17.96 10.18
CA GLY A 113 11.42 -16.97 11.23
C GLY A 113 12.52 -16.90 12.29
N LYS A 114 13.69 -17.52 12.08
CA LYS A 114 14.80 -17.49 13.03
C LYS A 114 15.64 -16.23 12.86
N PRO A 115 16.29 -15.72 13.93
CA PRO A 115 17.16 -14.56 13.86
C PRO A 115 18.31 -14.78 12.85
N SER A 116 18.43 -13.85 11.90
CA SER A 116 19.44 -13.94 10.82
C SER A 116 20.80 -13.32 11.15
N GLY A 117 20.93 -12.67 12.30
CA GLY A 117 22.12 -11.89 12.64
C GLY A 117 22.28 -10.61 11.78
N VAL A 118 21.21 -10.15 11.13
CA VAL A 118 21.16 -8.93 10.32
C VAL A 118 20.07 -8.00 10.85
N TRP A 119 20.43 -6.72 11.09
CA TRP A 119 19.53 -5.70 11.60
C TRP A 119 19.28 -4.62 10.55
N LEU A 120 18.02 -4.31 10.28
CA LEU A 120 17.59 -3.30 9.33
C LEU A 120 17.54 -1.92 9.99
N HIS A 121 18.35 -1.00 9.48
CA HIS A 121 18.46 0.39 9.95
C HIS A 121 17.69 1.37 9.05
N SER A 122 17.61 1.08 7.75
CA SER A 122 16.82 1.90 6.82
C SER A 122 16.30 1.09 5.65
N LEU A 123 15.11 1.47 5.18
CA LEU A 123 14.36 0.78 4.14
C LEU A 123 13.80 1.79 3.12
N SER A 124 13.88 1.44 1.85
CA SER A 124 13.18 2.09 0.74
C SER A 124 12.63 1.04 -0.20
N THR A 125 11.89 1.48 -1.22
CA THR A 125 11.38 0.60 -2.28
C THR A 125 12.46 -0.06 -3.14
N THR A 126 13.68 0.47 -3.15
CA THR A 126 14.78 0.02 -4.04
C THR A 126 16.02 -0.45 -3.30
N GLY A 127 16.05 -0.33 -1.97
CA GLY A 127 17.27 -0.61 -1.22
C GLY A 127 17.08 -0.59 0.27
N ILE A 128 18.01 -1.26 0.95
CA ILE A 128 18.07 -1.40 2.40
C ILE A 128 19.46 -1.08 2.91
N LEU A 129 19.52 -0.56 4.14
CA LEU A 129 20.72 -0.43 4.93
C LEU A 129 20.61 -1.36 6.13
N VAL A 130 21.55 -2.28 6.25
CA VAL A 130 21.57 -3.27 7.33
C VAL A 130 22.89 -3.27 8.06
N GLU A 131 22.87 -3.62 9.33
CA GLU A 131 24.03 -3.98 10.12
C GLU A 131 24.17 -5.50 10.10
N VAL A 132 25.32 -6.01 9.65
CA VAL A 132 25.61 -7.45 9.65
C VAL A 132 26.47 -7.74 10.88
N ARG A 133 25.94 -8.47 11.86
CA ARG A 133 26.68 -8.85 13.07
C ARG A 133 27.37 -10.21 12.94
N HIS A 134 27.30 -10.83 11.77
CA HIS A 134 28.09 -11.99 11.39
C HIS A 134 29.51 -11.61 10.93
N GLN A 135 30.43 -12.57 10.96
CA GLN A 135 31.79 -12.39 10.44
C GLN A 135 31.85 -12.20 8.93
N LEU A 136 30.90 -12.77 8.17
CA LEU A 136 30.87 -12.69 6.71
C LEU A 136 29.65 -11.92 6.21
N VAL A 137 29.89 -10.93 5.35
CA VAL A 137 28.84 -10.16 4.65
C VAL A 137 28.53 -10.86 3.32
N PRO A 138 27.30 -11.36 3.11
CA PRO A 138 26.95 -12.04 1.87
C PRO A 138 26.80 -11.07 0.69
N ASN A 139 27.07 -11.53 -0.54
CA ASN A 139 26.85 -10.72 -1.75
C ASN A 139 25.38 -10.64 -2.14
N ASN A 140 24.59 -11.67 -1.80
CA ASN A 140 23.15 -11.72 -2.01
C ASN A 140 22.46 -11.95 -0.66
N LEU A 141 21.36 -11.25 -0.44
CA LEU A 141 20.57 -11.35 0.77
C LEU A 141 19.15 -11.76 0.41
N THR A 142 18.62 -12.76 1.10
CA THR A 142 17.18 -13.06 1.12
C THR A 142 16.78 -13.20 2.57
N LEU A 143 16.08 -12.21 3.11
CA LEU A 143 15.62 -12.18 4.49
C LEU A 143 14.20 -11.65 4.56
N TRP A 144 13.55 -11.78 5.70
CA TRP A 144 12.17 -11.37 5.90
C TRP A 144 12.11 -10.27 6.96
N LEU A 145 11.39 -9.19 6.62
CA LEU A 145 11.01 -8.14 7.55
C LEU A 145 9.79 -8.62 8.34
N PRO A 146 9.92 -8.91 9.65
CA PRO A 146 8.78 -9.27 10.47
C PRO A 146 7.79 -8.10 10.57
N GLN A 147 6.49 -8.42 10.57
CA GLN A 147 5.42 -7.46 10.76
C GLN A 147 4.47 -7.94 11.86
N SER A 148 4.01 -7.02 12.71
CA SER A 148 3.03 -7.35 13.75
C SER A 148 1.66 -7.56 13.11
N GLY A 149 1.14 -8.78 13.19
CA GLY A 149 -0.22 -9.10 12.71
C GLY A 149 -0.36 -9.32 11.20
N SER A 150 0.74 -9.37 10.45
CA SER A 150 0.75 -9.72 9.02
C SER A 150 1.93 -10.62 8.67
N GLU A 151 1.84 -11.31 7.53
CA GLU A 151 2.93 -12.16 7.06
C GLU A 151 4.23 -11.33 6.88
N PRO A 152 5.42 -11.87 7.15
CA PRO A 152 6.66 -11.15 6.91
C PRO A 152 6.86 -10.76 5.43
N ILE A 153 7.53 -9.63 5.19
CA ILE A 153 7.84 -9.17 3.82
C ILE A 153 9.22 -9.69 3.43
N ARG A 154 9.27 -10.53 2.39
CA ARG A 154 10.53 -11.01 1.82
C ARG A 154 11.29 -9.86 1.15
N LEU A 155 12.54 -9.67 1.57
CA LEU A 155 13.50 -8.72 1.04
C LEU A 155 14.62 -9.48 0.33
N GLN A 156 14.71 -9.29 -0.99
CA GLN A 156 15.79 -9.85 -1.80
C GLN A 156 16.66 -8.74 -2.34
N GLY A 157 17.95 -8.77 -2.04
CA GLY A 157 18.88 -7.73 -2.48
C GLY A 157 20.28 -8.23 -2.81
N ILE A 158 20.99 -7.41 -3.58
CA ILE A 158 22.38 -7.61 -3.99
C ILE A 158 23.23 -6.54 -3.34
N LEU A 159 24.39 -6.92 -2.82
CA LEU A 159 25.34 -6.03 -2.17
C LEU A 159 25.71 -4.87 -3.10
N ALA A 160 25.41 -3.64 -2.68
CA ALA A 160 25.72 -2.44 -3.43
C ALA A 160 27.01 -1.78 -2.94
N ARG A 161 27.18 -1.65 -1.62
CA ARG A 161 28.39 -1.11 -1.00
C ARG A 161 28.48 -1.50 0.48
N ARG A 162 29.72 -1.50 0.99
CA ARG A 162 30.03 -1.63 2.42
C ARG A 162 30.38 -0.25 2.98
N THR A 163 30.05 -0.01 4.24
CA THR A 163 30.51 1.18 4.97
C THR A 163 31.39 0.77 6.15
N GLU A 164 32.11 1.72 6.73
CA GLU A 164 33.11 1.46 7.77
C GLU A 164 32.51 0.95 9.09
N GLN A 165 31.23 1.20 9.35
CA GLN A 165 30.58 0.93 10.64
C GLN A 165 29.81 -0.42 10.69
N ARG A 166 30.27 -1.45 9.96
CA ARG A 166 29.52 -2.72 9.75
C ARG A 166 28.15 -2.55 9.09
N LEU A 167 27.84 -1.37 8.57
CA LEU A 167 26.63 -1.14 7.79
C LEU A 167 26.90 -1.51 6.32
N VAL A 168 25.90 -2.13 5.73
CA VAL A 168 25.96 -2.70 4.40
C VAL A 168 24.69 -2.29 3.67
N ALA A 169 24.86 -1.70 2.48
CA ALA A 169 23.74 -1.34 1.64
C ALA A 169 23.50 -2.43 0.60
N TYR A 170 22.26 -2.91 0.52
CA TYR A 170 21.80 -3.81 -0.54
C TYR A 170 20.81 -3.09 -1.44
N ARG A 171 20.92 -3.29 -2.75
CA ARG A 171 19.92 -2.90 -3.73
C ARG A 171 18.87 -4.01 -3.81
N LEU A 172 17.61 -3.67 -3.59
CA LEU A 172 16.51 -4.61 -3.73
C LEU A 172 16.22 -4.90 -5.21
N SER A 173 15.71 -6.10 -5.49
CA SER A 173 15.27 -6.47 -6.83
C SER A 173 14.12 -5.55 -7.30
N GLY A 174 14.28 -4.93 -8.48
CA GLY A 174 13.22 -4.12 -9.10
C GLY A 174 12.12 -4.94 -9.79
N ARG A 175 12.15 -6.27 -9.71
CA ARG A 175 11.13 -7.12 -10.31
C ARG A 175 9.82 -6.98 -9.54
N LYS A 176 8.72 -6.74 -10.27
CA LYS A 176 7.37 -6.74 -9.71
C LYS A 176 7.03 -8.15 -9.20
N THR A 177 6.96 -8.27 -7.88
CA THR A 177 6.54 -9.46 -7.13
C THR A 177 5.52 -9.05 -6.08
N VAL A 178 4.75 -10.00 -5.55
CA VAL A 178 3.82 -9.75 -4.43
C VAL A 178 4.53 -9.07 -3.27
N HIS A 179 5.74 -9.50 -2.91
CA HIS A 179 6.51 -8.86 -1.84
C HIS A 179 7.00 -7.44 -2.18
N SER A 180 7.34 -7.16 -3.44
CA SER A 180 7.68 -5.78 -3.84
C SER A 180 6.48 -4.84 -3.74
N GLU A 181 5.27 -5.34 -3.99
CA GLU A 181 4.03 -4.56 -3.81
C GLU A 181 3.75 -4.32 -2.33
N ARG A 182 3.83 -5.38 -1.52
CA ARG A 182 3.68 -5.28 -0.07
C ARG A 182 4.71 -4.36 0.56
N LEU A 183 5.94 -4.37 0.06
CA LEU A 183 6.97 -3.42 0.49
C LEU A 183 6.61 -1.97 0.13
N ARG A 184 6.08 -1.72 -1.08
CA ARG A 184 5.58 -0.39 -1.47
C ARG A 184 4.45 0.07 -0.57
N GLN A 185 3.47 -0.82 -0.28
CA GLN A 185 2.38 -0.54 0.66
C GLN A 185 2.92 -0.18 2.04
N TYR A 186 3.84 -1.00 2.57
CA TYR A 186 4.44 -0.78 3.87
C TYR A 186 5.16 0.57 3.93
N ILE A 187 6.05 0.86 2.96
CA ILE A 187 6.77 2.14 2.92
C ILE A 187 5.82 3.33 2.88
N TYR A 188 4.76 3.25 2.07
CA TYR A 188 3.78 4.34 1.99
C TYR A 188 3.00 4.51 3.29
N GLN A 189 2.59 3.42 3.96
CA GLN A 189 1.94 3.49 5.26
C GLN A 189 2.84 4.15 6.31
N GLN A 190 4.13 3.78 6.34
CA GLN A 190 5.10 4.37 7.26
C GLN A 190 5.34 5.85 6.96
N HIS A 191 5.43 6.22 5.68
CA HIS A 191 5.49 7.62 5.25
C HIS A 191 4.28 8.42 5.77
N ARG A 192 3.06 7.92 5.57
CA ARG A 192 1.83 8.57 6.08
C ARG A 192 1.81 8.74 7.59
N LEU A 193 2.28 7.74 8.34
CA LEU A 193 2.32 7.79 9.81
C LEU A 193 3.31 8.84 10.34
N LEU A 194 4.44 9.01 9.64
CA LEU A 194 5.49 9.96 10.02
C LEU A 194 5.16 11.39 9.55
N ASN A 195 4.53 11.51 8.38
CA ASN A 195 4.24 12.78 7.73
C ASN A 195 2.74 13.08 7.74
N GLN A 196 2.04 12.86 8.86
CA GLN A 196 0.58 13.02 8.95
C GLN A 196 0.13 14.28 8.20
N LEU A 197 -0.43 14.07 7.01
CA LEU A 197 -1.16 15.10 6.28
C LEU A 197 -2.43 15.26 7.10
N GLU A 198 -2.50 16.26 7.97
CA GLU A 198 -3.78 16.60 8.58
C GLU A 198 -4.80 16.75 7.45
N PRO A 199 -5.93 16.02 7.49
CA PRO A 199 -6.97 16.24 6.50
C PRO A 199 -7.42 17.69 6.66
N ALA A 200 -7.33 18.47 5.58
CA ALA A 200 -7.92 19.80 5.57
C ALA A 200 -9.41 19.64 5.92
N ILE A 201 -9.78 20.23 7.06
CA ILE A 201 -11.15 20.31 7.58
C ILE A 201 -12.02 21.05 6.57
#